data_AF-A0A7W7HN56-F1
#
_entry.id   AF-A0A7W7HN56-F1
#
_cell.length_a   1.000
_cell.length_b   1.000
_cell.length_c   1.000
_cell.angle_alpha   90.00
_cell.angle_beta   90.00
_cell.angle_gamma   90.00
#
_symmetry.space_group_name_H-M   'P 1'
#
loop_
_entity.id
_entity.type
_entity.pdbx_description
1 polymer ?
#
loop_
_entity_poly.entity_id
_entity_poly.type
_entity_poly.pdbx_seq_one_letter_code
_entity_poly.pdbx_strand_id
1 'polypeptide(L)'
;MLTYIGALALFVALLILLFPREDPAVPPEAEQKTEAGGGDAVPTTLEGALVAQLVHGEISRAQYQAALSQLAARDDERNPLAVPGSDRPDACA
;
A
#
# COMPACT_ATOMS: atom_id res chain seq x y z
N MET A 1 -29.80 22.47 -9.01
CA MET A 1 -29.78 21.72 -7.74
C MET A 1 -29.72 20.22 -7.97
N LEU A 2 -30.66 19.63 -8.73
CA LEU A 2 -30.68 18.17 -9.00
C LEU A 2 -29.42 17.64 -9.71
N THR A 3 -28.81 18.43 -10.60
CA THR A 3 -27.55 18.09 -11.29
C THR A 3 -26.34 18.05 -10.36
N TYR A 4 -26.27 18.98 -9.41
CA TYR A 4 -25.21 19.02 -8.40
C TYR A 4 -25.29 17.82 -7.44
N ILE A 5 -26.51 17.41 -7.07
CA ILE A 5 -26.74 16.24 -6.22
C ILE A 5 -26.27 14.96 -6.94
N GLY A 6 -26.59 14.83 -8.23
CA GLY A 6 -26.13 13.69 -9.05
C GLY A 6 -24.60 13.64 -9.18
N ALA A 7 -23.97 14.78 -9.45
CA ALA A 7 -22.50 14.86 -9.55
C ALA A 7 -21.81 14.56 -8.21
N LEU A 8 -22.36 15.07 -7.09
CA LEU A 8 -21.86 14.79 -5.75
C LEU A 8 -21.98 13.31 -5.41
N ALA A 9 -23.14 12.69 -5.69
CA ALA A 9 -23.35 11.26 -5.43
C ALA A 9 -22.41 10.37 -6.24
N LEU A 10 -22.19 10.70 -7.52
CA LEU A 10 -21.24 9.99 -8.38
C LEU A 10 -19.81 10.13 -7.87
N PHE A 11 -19.41 11.34 -7.46
CA PHE A 11 -18.09 11.59 -6.90
C PHE A 11 -17.86 10.81 -5.60
N VAL A 12 -18.85 10.79 -4.71
CA VAL A 12 -18.80 9.99 -3.48
C VAL A 12 -18.76 8.50 -3.78
N ALA A 13 -19.52 8.00 -4.75
CA ALA A 13 -19.48 6.60 -5.17
C ALA A 13 -18.11 6.21 -5.75
N LEU A 14 -17.49 7.10 -6.53
CA LEU A 14 -16.13 6.91 -7.06
C LEU A 14 -15.10 6.88 -5.93
N LEU A 15 -15.25 7.76 -4.94
CA LEU A 15 -14.42 7.75 -3.74
C LEU A 15 -14.60 6.48 -2.91
N ILE A 16 -15.81 5.94 -2.75
CA ILE A 16 -16.05 4.68 -2.03
C ILE A 16 -15.46 3.48 -2.80
N LEU A 17 -15.54 3.49 -4.13
CA LEU A 17 -14.91 2.47 -4.97
C LEU A 17 -13.38 2.54 -4.90
N LEU A 18 -12.82 3.74 -4.84
CA LEU A 18 -11.37 3.97 -4.76
C LEU A 18 -10.83 3.85 -3.32
N PHE A 19 -11.67 4.08 -2.32
CA PHE A 19 -11.42 3.94 -0.88
C PHE A 19 -12.47 2.98 -0.30
N PRO A 20 -12.32 1.65 -0.47
CA PRO A 20 -13.18 0.69 0.19
C PRO A 20 -13.13 0.95 1.69
N ARG A 21 -14.26 1.42 2.21
CA ARG A 21 -14.46 1.72 3.63
C ARG A 21 -14.28 0.42 4.39
N GLU A 22 -13.37 0.43 5.35
CA GLU A 22 -13.18 -0.69 6.28
C GLU A 22 -14.53 -1.01 6.92
N ASP A 23 -14.94 -2.27 6.81
CA ASP A 23 -16.05 -2.80 7.58
C ASP A 23 -15.72 -2.54 9.06
N PRO A 24 -16.62 -1.93 9.86
CA PRO A 24 -16.45 -1.94 11.30
C PRO A 24 -16.47 -3.40 11.74
N ALA A 25 -15.29 -3.91 12.08
CA ALA A 25 -15.09 -5.27 12.53
C ALA A 25 -16.11 -5.60 13.63
N VAL A 26 -16.94 -6.60 13.37
CA VAL A 26 -17.69 -7.33 14.39
C VAL A 26 -16.68 -7.77 15.45
N PRO A 27 -16.88 -7.52 16.76
CA PRO A 27 -15.93 -7.96 17.77
C PRO A 27 -16.16 -9.44 18.10
N PRO A 28 -15.18 -10.34 17.87
CA PRO A 28 -15.06 -11.53 18.68
C PRO A 28 -14.04 -11.27 19.79
N GLU A 29 -14.43 -11.72 20.98
CA GLU A 29 -13.63 -11.72 22.19
C GLU A 29 -12.25 -12.37 22.00
N ALA A 30 -11.29 -11.77 22.71
CA ALA A 30 -9.96 -12.23 23.11
C ALA A 30 -9.46 -13.64 22.70
N GLU A 31 -8.27 -13.67 22.09
CA GLU A 31 -7.14 -14.58 22.43
C GLU A 31 -5.83 -13.98 21.86
N GLN A 32 -5.11 -13.19 22.66
CA GLN A 32 -3.81 -13.51 23.30
C GLN A 32 -2.60 -13.83 22.37
N LYS A 33 -1.76 -12.80 22.24
CA LYS A 33 -0.31 -12.78 22.57
C LYS A 33 0.59 -13.83 21.90
N THR A 34 1.27 -13.39 20.84
CA THR A 34 2.70 -13.72 20.64
C THR A 34 3.51 -12.44 20.81
N GLU A 35 4.18 -12.32 21.96
CA GLU A 35 5.26 -11.36 22.16
C GLU A 35 6.41 -11.72 21.23
N ALA A 36 6.65 -10.88 20.22
CA ALA A 36 7.95 -10.73 19.60
C ALA A 36 8.22 -9.21 19.49
N GLY A 37 8.88 -8.66 20.52
CA GLY A 37 9.56 -7.37 20.45
C GLY A 37 8.68 -6.12 20.53
N GLY A 38 8.11 -5.87 21.72
CA GLY A 38 7.53 -4.56 22.09
C GLY A 38 8.60 -3.48 22.30
N GLY A 39 9.30 -3.13 21.24
CA GLY A 39 9.87 -1.81 21.08
C GLY A 39 9.00 -1.09 20.07
N ASP A 40 8.58 0.12 20.38
CA ASP A 40 8.03 1.08 19.42
C ASP A 40 9.15 1.40 18.42
N ALA A 41 9.43 0.44 17.54
CA ALA A 41 10.54 0.48 16.62
C ALA A 41 10.11 1.45 15.54
N VAL A 42 10.50 2.72 15.74
CA VAL A 42 10.27 3.77 14.75
C VAL A 42 10.77 3.25 13.41
N PRO A 43 9.88 3.09 12.42
CA PRO A 43 10.27 2.52 11.14
C PRO A 43 11.36 3.41 10.54
N THR A 44 12.50 2.79 10.24
CA THR A 44 13.67 3.48 9.68
C THR A 44 13.62 3.55 8.16
N THR A 45 12.71 2.80 7.55
CA THR A 45 12.46 2.79 6.11
C THR A 45 10.98 2.99 5.81
N LEU A 46 10.67 3.41 4.58
CA LEU A 46 9.29 3.64 4.15
C LEU A 46 8.51 2.32 4.02
N GLU A 47 9.16 1.24 3.59
CA GLU A 47 8.57 -0.10 3.52
C GLU A 47 8.18 -0.59 4.91
N GLY A 48 9.07 -0.37 5.90
CA GLY A 48 8.80 -0.70 7.30
C GLY A 48 7.60 0.08 7.85
N ALA A 49 7.47 1.36 7.49
CA ALA A 49 6.32 2.18 7.87
C ALA A 49 5.01 1.66 7.26
N LEU A 50 5.01 1.28 5.98
CA LEU A 50 3.84 0.69 5.32
C LEU A 50 3.43 -0.65 5.93
N VAL A 51 4.39 -1.50 6.28
CA VAL A 51 4.11 -2.77 6.98
C VAL A 51 3.54 -2.52 8.36
N ALA A 52 4.09 -1.55 9.11
CA ALA A 52 3.56 -1.18 10.42
C ALA A 52 2.10 -0.72 10.31
N GLN A 53 1.77 0.16 9.36
CA GLN A 53 0.39 0.61 9.13
C GLN A 53 -0.55 -0.55 8.77
N LEU A 54 -0.09 -1.50 7.95
CA LEU A 54 -0.89 -2.67 7.58
C LEU A 54 -1.16 -3.58 8.79
N VAL A 55 -0.14 -3.82 9.62
CA VAL A 55 -0.26 -4.66 10.83
C VAL A 55 -1.16 -4.02 11.88
N HIS A 56 -1.11 -2.70 12.02
CA HIS A 56 -2.01 -1.95 12.91
C HIS A 56 -3.43 -1.78 12.33
N GLY A 57 -3.67 -2.22 11.09
CA GLY A 57 -4.97 -2.06 10.43
C GLY A 57 -5.30 -0.60 10.09
N GLU A 58 -4.28 0.26 9.96
CA GLU A 58 -4.45 1.65 9.53
C GLU A 58 -4.57 1.77 8.01
N ILE A 59 -4.06 0.76 7.29
CA ILE A 59 -4.23 0.60 5.85
C ILE A 59 -4.64 -0.84 5.52
N SER A 60 -5.42 -0.97 4.45
CA SER A 60 -5.79 -2.26 3.89
C SER A 60 -4.65 -2.88 3.07
N ARG A 61 -4.74 -4.20 2.83
CA ARG A 61 -3.80 -4.92 1.96
C ARG A 61 -3.72 -4.35 0.54
N ALA A 62 -4.84 -3.87 -0.01
CA ALA A 62 -4.87 -3.26 -1.34
C ALA A 62 -4.12 -1.91 -1.36
N GLN A 63 -4.29 -1.10 -0.31
CA GLN A 63 -3.56 0.16 -0.15
C GLN A 63 -2.06 -0.08 0.02
N TYR A 64 -1.67 -1.09 0.82
CA TYR A 64 -0.27 -1.50 0.94
C TYR A 64 0.33 -1.87 -0.41
N GLN A 65 -0.36 -2.69 -1.21
CA GLN A 65 0.14 -3.11 -2.53
C GLN A 65 0.29 -1.94 -3.51
N ALA A 66 -0.67 -1.02 -3.53
CA ALA A 66 -0.60 0.16 -4.37
C ALA A 66 0.50 1.13 -3.94
N ALA A 67 0.69 1.33 -2.63
CA ALA A 67 1.77 2.18 -2.11
C ALA A 67 3.15 1.56 -2.38
N LEU A 68 3.29 0.25 -2.18
CA LEU A 68 4.54 -0.47 -2.43
C LEU A 68 4.92 -0.44 -3.91
N SER A 69 3.96 -0.60 -4.82
CA SER A 69 4.23 -0.55 -6.26
C SER A 69 4.66 0.85 -6.71
N GLN A 70 4.05 1.90 -6.17
CA GLN A 70 4.47 3.27 -6.44
C GLN A 70 5.87 3.56 -5.90
N LEU A 71 6.20 3.03 -4.71
CA LEU A 71 7.53 3.17 -4.14
C LEU A 71 8.57 2.48 -5.02
N ALA A 72 8.30 1.25 -5.48
CA ALA A 72 9.18 0.52 -6.39
C ALA A 72 9.37 1.25 -7.73
N ALA A 73 8.31 1.78 -8.34
CA ALA A 73 8.42 2.54 -9.59
C ALA A 73 9.32 3.78 -9.44
N ARG A 74 9.23 4.46 -8.29
CA ARG A 74 10.10 5.61 -7.99
C ARG A 74 11.53 5.19 -7.69
N ASP A 75 11.73 4.00 -7.15
CA ASP A 75 13.06 3.44 -6.94
C ASP A 75 13.71 3.05 -8.27
N ASP A 76 12.96 2.43 -9.19
CA ASP A 76 13.43 2.12 -10.56
C ASP A 76 13.88 3.38 -11.31
N GLU A 77 13.17 4.51 -11.14
CA GLU A 77 13.55 5.80 -11.71
C GLU A 77 14.83 6.38 -11.06
N ARG A 78 14.99 6.21 -9.74
CA ARG A 78 16.12 6.79 -8.97
C ARG A 78 17.37 5.94 -9.03
N ASN A 79 17.21 4.63 -9.02
CA ASN A 79 18.23 3.60 -8.91
C ASN A 79 18.00 2.52 -9.98
N PRO A 80 18.12 2.87 -11.27
CA PRO A 80 17.87 1.92 -12.33
C PRO A 80 18.84 0.73 -12.24
N LEU A 81 18.29 -0.48 -12.23
CA LEU A 81 19.09 -1.70 -12.23
C LEU A 81 19.65 -1.93 -13.64
N ALA A 82 20.97 -2.10 -13.73
CA ALA A 82 21.61 -2.51 -14.97
C ALA A 82 21.23 -3.97 -15.29
N VAL A 83 20.72 -4.22 -16.49
CA VAL A 83 20.46 -5.58 -16.96
C VAL A 83 21.77 -6.17 -17.50
N PRO A 84 22.30 -7.25 -16.91
CA PRO A 84 23.53 -7.86 -17.41
C PRO A 84 23.37 -8.27 -18.89
N GLY A 85 24.23 -7.76 -19.77
CA GLY A 85 24.23 -8.09 -21.20
C GLY A 85 23.59 -7.06 -22.12
N SER A 86 22.97 -5.98 -21.62
CA SER A 86 22.48 -4.88 -22.47
C SER A 86 23.58 -4.17 -23.27
N ASP A 87 24.83 -4.27 -22.80
CA ASP A 87 25.99 -3.55 -23.33
C ASP A 87 26.92 -4.47 -24.14
N ARG A 88 26.60 -5.77 -24.26
CA ARG A 88 27.43 -6.75 -24.96
C ARG A 88 26.79 -7.10 -26.33
N PRO A 89 27.47 -6.81 -27.46
CA PRO A 89 26.92 -7.05 -28.80
C PRO A 89 26.71 -8.53 -29.16
N ASP A 90 27.10 -9.44 -28.27
CA ASP A 90 27.08 -10.90 -28.37
C ASP A 90 26.01 -11.57 -27.48
N ALA A 91 25.14 -10.80 -26.81
CA ALA A 91 24.15 -11.33 -25.87
C ALA A 91 22.93 -12.05 -26.50
N CYS A 92 22.75 -11.98 -27.82
CA CYS A 92 21.74 -12.75 -28.56
C CYS A 92 22.43 -13.61 -29.63
N ALA A 93 22.75 -14.85 -29.27
CA ALA A 93 23.01 -15.93 -30.23
C ALA A 93 21.78 -16.85 -30.27
#